data_AF-A0A1B0ASJ4-F1
#
_entry.id   AF-A0A1B0ASJ4-F1
#
_cell.length_a   1.000
_cell.length_b   1.000
_cell.length_c   1.000
_cell.angle_alpha   90.00
_cell.angle_beta   90.00
_cell.angle_gamma   90.00
#
_symmetry.space_group_name_H-M   'P 1'
#
loop_
_entity.id
_entity.type
_entity.pdbx_description
1 polymer ?
#
loop_
_entity_poly.entity_id
_entity_poly.type
_entity_poly.pdbx_seq_one_letter_code
_entity_poly.pdbx_strand_id
1 'polypeptide(L)'
;MFISRSETFKFVSGDTIVLPCEVANTDPYVVAWKRGIAILTAGSVKVTPDPRVRLVNGFNLQIRDAVPQDAGDYICQIATMEPREITHTVEILGK
;
A
#
# COMPACT_ATOMS: atom_id res chain seq x y z
N MET A 1 9.82 -12.11 3.69
CA MET A 1 8.59 -12.85 3.31
C MET A 1 7.37 -12.12 3.81
N PHE A 2 6.25 -12.19 3.09
CA PHE A 2 4.98 -11.62 3.54
C PHE A 2 4.36 -12.42 4.68
N ILE A 3 3.87 -11.69 5.66
CA ILE A 3 2.93 -12.15 6.70
C ILE A 3 1.51 -11.79 6.25
N SER A 4 1.31 -10.58 5.74
CA SER A 4 0.05 -10.13 5.15
C SER A 4 -0.31 -10.90 3.87
N ARG A 5 -1.59 -10.89 3.52
CA ARG A 5 -2.14 -11.53 2.32
C ARG A 5 -2.97 -10.53 1.52
N SER A 6 -3.09 -10.76 0.22
CA SER A 6 -4.01 -10.02 -0.65
C SER A 6 -5.43 -10.04 -0.07
N GLU A 7 -6.08 -8.87 -0.02
CA GLU A 7 -7.40 -8.70 0.58
C GLU A 7 -8.14 -7.51 -0.06
N THR A 8 -9.47 -7.58 -0.07
CA THR A 8 -10.34 -6.48 -0.49
C THR A 8 -10.79 -5.67 0.72
N PHE A 9 -10.47 -4.39 0.72
CA PHE A 9 -10.90 -3.44 1.75
C PHE A 9 -11.99 -2.52 1.23
N LYS A 10 -12.97 -2.22 2.09
CA LYS A 10 -14.05 -1.28 1.80
C LYS A 10 -13.96 -0.12 2.77
N PHE A 11 -13.98 1.09 2.24
CA PHE A 11 -13.98 2.33 3.00
C PHE A 11 -15.08 3.25 2.50
N VAL A 12 -15.51 4.18 3.35
CA VAL A 12 -16.41 5.28 2.96
C VAL A 12 -15.56 6.50 2.61
N SER A 13 -16.06 7.33 1.71
CA SER A 13 -15.43 8.62 1.39
C SER A 13 -15.21 9.45 2.67
N GLY A 14 -13.97 9.90 2.90
CA GLY A 14 -13.51 10.60 4.11
C GLY A 14 -12.79 9.71 5.13
N ASP A 15 -12.85 8.39 5.01
CA ASP A 15 -12.13 7.48 5.91
C ASP A 15 -10.61 7.59 5.77
N THR A 16 -9.89 7.04 6.74
CA THR A 16 -8.45 6.79 6.61
C THR A 16 -8.23 5.34 6.18
N ILE A 17 -7.72 5.16 4.96
CA ILE A 17 -7.32 3.86 4.41
C ILE A 17 -6.03 3.41 5.10
N VAL A 18 -6.00 2.18 5.59
CA VAL A 18 -4.78 1.52 6.05
C VAL A 18 -4.70 0.13 5.42
N LEU A 19 -3.70 -0.08 4.56
CA LEU A 19 -3.45 -1.35 3.89
C LEU A 19 -2.24 -2.05 4.55
N PRO A 20 -2.41 -3.30 5.03
CA PRO A 20 -1.33 -4.00 5.73
C PRO A 20 -0.25 -4.46 4.75
N CYS A 21 1.02 -4.30 5.13
CA CYS A 21 2.12 -4.97 4.47
C CYS A 21 3.16 -5.40 5.50
N GLU A 22 2.76 -6.39 6.29
CA GLU A 22 3.61 -7.01 7.28
C GLU A 22 4.54 -8.01 6.60
N VAL A 23 5.83 -7.85 6.86
CA VAL A 23 6.90 -8.66 6.28
C VAL A 23 7.92 -9.02 7.36
N ALA A 24 8.55 -10.18 7.21
CA ALA A 24 9.65 -10.63 8.05
C ALA A 24 10.86 -11.02 7.20
N ASN A 25 12.08 -10.87 7.72
CA ASN A 25 13.31 -11.31 7.04
C ASN A 25 13.40 -10.77 5.60
N THR A 26 13.23 -9.45 5.44
CA THR A 26 13.32 -8.79 4.13
C THR A 26 14.70 -8.27 3.80
N ASP A 27 15.63 -8.18 4.75
CA ASP A 27 16.99 -7.75 4.45
C ASP A 27 17.68 -8.70 3.44
N PRO A 28 18.40 -8.18 2.43
CA PRO A 28 18.70 -6.76 2.15
C PRO A 28 17.70 -6.07 1.19
N TYR A 29 16.54 -6.67 0.94
CA TYR A 29 15.56 -6.22 -0.05
C TYR A 29 14.68 -5.07 0.45
N VAL A 30 14.26 -4.24 -0.51
CA VAL A 30 13.39 -3.09 -0.27
C VAL A 30 11.92 -3.48 -0.44
N VAL A 31 11.06 -2.99 0.46
CA VAL A 31 9.61 -3.07 0.33
C VAL A 31 9.09 -1.82 -0.37
N ALA A 32 8.23 -1.96 -1.36
CA ALA A 32 7.66 -0.85 -2.12
C ALA A 32 6.14 -0.98 -2.22
N TRP A 33 5.46 0.16 -2.17
CA TRP A 33 4.05 0.25 -2.56
C TRP A 33 3.91 0.80 -3.97
N LYS A 34 3.05 0.17 -4.77
CA LYS A 34 2.75 0.55 -6.14
C LYS A 34 1.25 0.64 -6.37
N ARG A 35 0.86 1.52 -7.29
CA ARG A 35 -0.50 1.63 -7.83
C ARG A 35 -0.41 1.82 -9.34
N GLY A 36 -0.74 0.79 -10.10
CA GLY A 36 -0.43 0.74 -11.54
C GLY A 36 1.08 0.90 -11.76
N ILE A 37 1.47 1.88 -12.60
CA ILE A 37 2.89 2.20 -12.86
C ILE A 37 3.53 3.11 -11.80
N ALA A 38 2.74 3.71 -10.91
CA ALA A 38 3.23 4.67 -9.94
C ALA A 38 3.81 3.97 -8.70
N ILE A 39 5.00 4.37 -8.28
CA ILE A 39 5.60 3.99 -6.99
C ILE A 39 5.15 5.00 -5.94
N LEU A 40 4.49 4.53 -4.90
CA LEU A 40 4.03 5.36 -3.79
C LEU A 40 5.14 5.52 -2.74
N THR A 41 5.81 4.41 -2.41
CA THR A 41 6.90 4.36 -1.43
C THR A 41 7.96 3.34 -1.86
N ALA A 42 9.21 3.58 -1.47
CA ALA A 42 10.32 2.65 -1.62
C ALA A 42 11.14 2.64 -0.32
N GLY A 43 11.10 1.51 0.40
CA GLY A 43 11.61 1.43 1.77
C GLY A 43 10.83 2.39 2.66
N SER A 44 11.52 3.22 3.43
CA SER A 44 10.91 4.27 4.26
C SER A 44 10.65 5.58 3.50
N VAL A 45 11.08 5.68 2.24
CA VAL A 45 11.00 6.92 1.46
C VAL A 45 9.64 7.01 0.75
N LYS A 46 8.96 8.15 0.93
CA LYS A 46 7.75 8.49 0.16
C LYS A 46 8.15 9.07 -1.20
N VAL A 47 7.63 8.47 -2.27
CA VAL A 47 7.90 8.87 -3.65
C VAL A 47 6.73 9.66 -4.25
N THR A 48 5.50 9.30 -3.88
CA THR A 48 4.31 10.03 -4.36
C THR A 48 4.27 11.48 -3.84
N PRO A 49 3.83 12.44 -4.67
CA PRO A 49 3.59 13.82 -4.23
C PRO A 49 2.35 13.94 -3.34
N ASP A 50 1.49 12.92 -3.27
CA ASP A 50 0.26 12.96 -2.47
C ASP A 50 0.62 13.16 -0.97
N PRO A 51 0.18 14.28 -0.35
CA PRO A 51 0.47 14.56 1.05
C PRO A 51 -0.29 13.63 2.02
N ARG A 52 -1.37 12.99 1.57
CA ARG A 52 -2.20 12.09 2.39
C ARG A 52 -1.56 10.72 2.61
N VAL A 53 -0.59 10.35 1.76
CA VAL A 53 0.09 9.06 1.77
C VAL A 53 1.25 9.07 2.76
N ARG A 54 1.33 8.04 3.61
CA ARG A 54 2.50 7.76 4.46
C ARG A 54 2.59 6.28 4.84
N LEU A 55 3.74 5.86 5.34
CA LEU A 55 3.88 4.55 6.00
C LEU A 55 3.57 4.66 7.49
N VAL A 56 2.93 3.63 8.02
CA VAL A 56 2.65 3.46 9.46
C VAL A 56 2.97 2.03 9.87
N ASN A 57 3.32 1.82 11.14
CA ASN A 57 3.57 0.49 11.72
C ASN A 57 4.54 -0.37 10.87
N GLY A 58 5.64 0.22 10.42
CA GLY A 58 6.54 -0.41 9.45
C GLY A 58 6.15 -0.04 8.03
N PHE A 59 5.68 -1.00 7.25
CA PHE A 59 5.38 -0.83 5.82
C PHE A 59 3.88 -0.77 5.50
N ASN A 60 2.99 -0.60 6.48
CA ASN A 60 1.56 -0.45 6.16
C ASN A 60 1.32 0.90 5.49
N LEU A 61 0.58 0.91 4.39
CA LEU A 61 0.26 2.13 3.65
C LEU A 61 -0.94 2.80 4.30
N GLN A 62 -0.80 4.07 4.67
CA GLN A 62 -1.91 4.91 5.06
C GLN A 62 -2.21 5.96 3.99
N ILE A 63 -3.49 6.16 3.68
CA ILE A 63 -4.01 7.27 2.88
C ILE A 63 -5.14 7.94 3.67
N ARG A 64 -4.98 9.22 4.02
CA ARG A 64 -6.02 9.99 4.71
C ARG A 64 -7.07 10.53 3.74
N ASP A 65 -8.23 10.88 4.28
CA ASP A 65 -9.31 11.57 3.57
C ASP A 65 -9.66 10.86 2.25
N ALA A 66 -10.12 9.61 2.36
CA ALA A 66 -10.40 8.75 1.21
C ALA A 66 -11.35 9.41 0.21
N VAL A 67 -10.99 9.38 -1.07
CA VAL A 67 -11.82 9.86 -2.18
C VAL A 67 -12.14 8.71 -3.14
N PRO A 68 -13.20 8.78 -3.96
CA PRO A 68 -13.53 7.72 -4.91
C PRO A 68 -12.36 7.35 -5.85
N GLN A 69 -11.50 8.31 -6.17
CA GLN A 69 -10.30 8.10 -6.99
C GLN A 69 -9.20 7.33 -6.26
N ASP A 70 -9.32 7.03 -4.97
CA ASP A 70 -8.41 6.14 -4.24
C ASP A 70 -8.75 4.67 -4.45
N ALA A 71 -9.91 4.33 -5.04
CA ALA A 71 -10.29 2.96 -5.33
C ALA A 71 -9.37 2.27 -6.35
N GLY A 72 -9.25 0.94 -6.25
CA GLY A 72 -8.46 0.09 -7.13
C GLY A 72 -7.36 -0.68 -6.42
N ASP A 73 -6.45 -1.25 -7.20
CA ASP A 73 -5.45 -2.19 -6.69
C ASP A 73 -4.17 -1.49 -6.24
N TYR A 74 -3.73 -1.85 -5.03
CA TYR A 74 -2.48 -1.44 -4.42
C TYR A 74 -1.61 -2.66 -4.19
N ILE A 75 -0.37 -2.58 -4.68
CA ILE A 75 0.57 -3.70 -4.63
C ILE A 75 1.63 -3.38 -3.59
N CYS A 76 1.80 -4.27 -2.61
CA CYS A 76 3.01 -4.27 -1.79
C CYS A 76 3.99 -5.30 -2.35
N GLN A 77 5.21 -4.85 -2.66
CA GLN A 77 6.23 -5.64 -3.35
C GLN A 77 7.50 -5.72 -2.50
N ILE A 78 8.09 -6.91 -2.39
CA ILE A 78 9.48 -7.09 -1.96
C ILE A 78 10.34 -7.13 -3.23
N ALA A 79 11.25 -6.18 -3.38
CA ALA A 79 12.10 -5.99 -4.56
C ALA A 79 13.27 -6.99 -4.61
N THR A 80 12.93 -8.27 -4.80
CA THR A 80 13.85 -9.37 -5.12
C THR A 80 14.06 -9.50 -6.64
N MET A 81 15.01 -10.35 -7.07
CA MET A 81 15.24 -10.64 -8.50
C MET A 81 14.00 -11.21 -9.19
N GLU A 82 13.26 -12.07 -8.49
CA GLU A 82 11.89 -12.45 -8.81
C GLU A 82 10.97 -11.75 -7.80
N PRO A 83 10.29 -10.65 -8.18
CA PRO A 83 9.50 -9.87 -7.24
C PRO A 83 8.42 -10.70 -6.59
N ARG A 84 8.32 -10.58 -5.26
CA ARG A 84 7.21 -11.14 -4.50
C ARG A 84 6.23 -10.03 -4.20
N GLU A 85 4.96 -10.28 -4.45
CA GLU A 85 3.92 -9.25 -4.34
C GLU A 85 2.67 -9.79 -3.62
N ILE A 86 1.98 -8.91 -2.92
CA ILE A 86 0.57 -9.06 -2.54
C ILE A 86 -0.22 -7.87 -3.08
N THR A 87 -1.49 -8.08 -3.38
CA THR A 87 -2.36 -7.08 -3.97
C THR A 87 -3.58 -6.86 -3.10
N HIS A 88 -3.77 -5.63 -2.66
CA HIS A 88 -4.98 -5.21 -1.97
C HIS A 88 -5.89 -4.46 -2.92
N THR A 89 -7.17 -4.81 -2.94
CA THR A 89 -8.18 -4.09 -3.72
C THR A 89 -8.93 -3.16 -2.79
N VAL A 90 -8.98 -1.88 -3.12
CA VAL A 90 -9.70 -0.85 -2.36
C VAL A 90 -11.00 -0.50 -3.07
N GLU A 91 -12.11 -0.65 -2.35
CA GLU A 91 -13.42 -0.15 -2.75
C GLU A 91 -13.77 1.08 -1.91
N ILE A 92 -14.19 2.16 -2.57
CA ILE A 92 -14.65 3.38 -1.91
C ILE A 92 -16.16 3.53 -2.13
N LEU A 93 -16.90 3.48 -1.03
CA LEU A 93 -18.34 3.69 -1.00
C LEU A 93 -18.65 5.19 -0.97
N GLY A 94 -19.63 5.60 -1.77
CA GLY A 94 -20.22 6.93 -1.68
C GLY A 94 -20.92 7.13 -0.34
N LYS A 95 -21.05 8.39 0.09
CA LYS A 95 -21.95 8.73 1.19
C LYS A 95 -23.41 8.58 0.79
#